data_AF-A0A836QM04-F1
#
_entry.id   AF-A0A836QM04-F1
#
_cell.length_a   1.000
_cell.length_b   1.000
_cell.length_c   1.000
_cell.angle_alpha   90.00
_cell.angle_beta   90.00
_cell.angle_gamma   90.00
#
_symmetry.space_group_name_H-M   'P 1'
#
loop_
_entity.id
_entity.type
_entity.pdbx_description
1 polymer ?
#
loop_
_entity_poly.entity_id
_entity_poly.type
_entity_poly.pdbx_seq_one_letter_code
_entity_poly.pdbx_strand_id
1 'polypeptide(L)' 'MLPPAFSAVEGRIQTLTNRYSLRFTLFDFLHDRAVNCYLHEGQETIIREDWGRRAVVEGVVTRDAESGRPLLSETFPV' A
#
# COMPACT_ATOMS: atom_id res chain seq x y z
N MET A 1 -2.38 -14.53 -16.09
CA MET A 1 -1.65 -13.63 -15.19
C MET A 1 -1.39 -12.33 -15.94
N LEU A 2 -1.90 -11.20 -15.46
CA LEU A 2 -1.49 -9.89 -15.97
C LEU A 2 -0.07 -9.61 -15.49
N PRO A 3 0.81 -9.00 -16.32
CA PRO A 3 2.16 -8.65 -15.89
C PRO A 3 2.10 -7.66 -14.73
N PRO A 4 3.05 -7.73 -13.77
CA PRO A 4 3.17 -6.74 -12.71
C PRO A 4 3.36 -5.35 -13.32
N ALA A 5 2.47 -4.42 -12.98
CA ALA A 5 2.58 -3.02 -13.40
C ALA A 5 3.19 -2.21 -12.25
N PHE A 6 4.27 -1.50 -12.53
CA PHE A 6 4.84 -0.53 -11.60
C PHE A 6 3.99 0.74 -11.65
N SER A 7 3.41 1.13 -10.53
CA SER A 7 2.55 2.31 -10.46
C SER A 7 2.69 3.01 -9.11
N ALA A 8 2.47 4.32 -9.12
CA ALA A 8 2.41 5.16 -7.93
C ALA A 8 0.94 5.38 -7.56
N VAL A 9 0.60 5.16 -6.29
CA VAL A 9 -0.73 5.46 -5.75
C VAL A 9 -0.61 6.54 -4.69
N GLU A 10 -1.32 7.64 -4.88
CA GLU A 10 -1.41 8.71 -3.88
C GLU A 10 -2.66 8.52 -3.03
N GLY A 11 -2.51 8.60 -1.71
CA GLY A 11 -3.63 8.44 -0.82
C GLY A 11 -3.35 8.81 0.62
N ARG A 12 -4.27 8.46 1.51
CA ARG A 12 -4.12 8.65 2.96
C ARG A 12 -3.86 7.32 3.66
N ILE A 13 -2.84 7.29 4.51
CA ILE A 13 -2.55 6.12 5.35
C ILE A 13 -3.57 6.06 6.48
N GLN A 14 -4.38 5.01 6.52
CA GLN A 14 -5.44 4.87 7.54
C GLN A 14 -5.19 3.78 8.57
N THR A 15 -4.77 2.59 8.15
CA THR A 15 -4.65 1.43 9.05
C THR A 15 -3.19 1.00 9.13
N LEU A 16 -2.68 0.71 10.33
CA LEU A 16 -1.39 0.04 10.55
C LEU A 16 -1.66 -1.32 11.19
N THR A 17 -1.17 -2.41 10.62
CA THR A 17 -1.33 -3.76 11.17
C THR A 17 0.02 -4.46 11.26
N ASN A 18 0.31 -5.06 12.41
CA ASN A 18 1.49 -5.89 12.64
C ASN A 18 1.08 -7.14 13.45
N ARG A 19 0.42 -8.10 12.79
CA ARG A 19 -0.01 -9.37 13.41
C ARG A 19 0.66 -10.61 12.78
N TYR A 20 1.08 -10.51 11.51
CA TYR A 20 1.77 -11.58 10.75
C TYR A 20 2.74 -11.01 9.72
N SER A 21 2.39 -9.87 9.12
CA SER A 21 3.27 -9.03 8.32
C SER A 21 2.95 -7.57 8.63
N LEU A 22 3.96 -6.72 8.50
CA LEU A 22 3.78 -5.28 8.60
C LEU A 22 3.08 -4.79 7.33
N ARG A 23 1.89 -4.23 7.49
CA ARG A 23 1.09 -3.71 6.38
C ARG A 23 0.30 -2.49 6.81
N PHE A 24 -0.06 -1.69 5.82
CA PHE A 24 -0.98 -0.59 6.01
C PHE A 24 -2.01 -0.51 4.90
N THR A 25 -3.10 0.19 5.17
CA THR A 25 -4.11 0.51 4.16
C THR A 25 -3.92 1.95 3.73
N LEU A 26 -3.61 2.14 2.44
CA LEU A 26 -3.66 3.43 1.78
C LEU A 26 -5.04 3.59 1.13
N PHE A 27 -5.70 4.70 1.39
CA PHE A 27 -6.96 5.02 0.73
C PHE A 27 -6.69 5.97 -0.45
N ASP A 28 -6.80 5.45 -1.67
CA ASP A 28 -6.50 6.14 -2.92
C ASP A 28 -7.50 7.28 -3.17
N PHE A 29 -6.99 8.48 -3.45
CA PHE A 29 -7.83 9.64 -3.74
C PHE A 29 -8.42 9.64 -5.15
N LEU A 30 -7.81 8.95 -6.11
CA LEU A 30 -8.29 8.94 -7.50
C LEU A 30 -9.48 8.01 -7.67
N HIS A 31 -9.42 6.82 -7.06
CA HIS A 31 -10.44 5.79 -7.26
C HIS A 31 -11.32 5.54 -6.03
N ASP A 32 -11.07 6.22 -4.90
CA ASP A 32 -11.79 6.04 -3.63
C ASP A 32 -11.75 4.58 -3.16
N ARG A 33 -10.57 3.95 -3.29
CA ARG A 33 -10.37 2.52 -3.01
C ARG A 33 -9.30 2.30 -1.95
N ALA A 34 -9.57 1.32 -1.08
CA ALA A 34 -8.57 0.80 -0.16
C ALA A 34 -7.55 -0.06 -0.91
N VAL A 35 -6.28 0.29 -0.75
CA VAL A 35 -5.11 -0.43 -1.25
C VAL A 35 -4.34 -0.98 -0.05
N ASN A 36 -4.11 -2.29 -0.05
CA ASN A 36 -3.27 -2.92 0.96
C ASN A 36 -1.82 -2.86 0.52
N CYS A 37 -1.00 -2.18 1.31
CA CYS A 37 0.43 -2.00 1.09
C CYS A 37 1.20 -2.85 2.10
N TYR A 38 2.12 -3.67 1.61
CA TYR A 38 2.99 -4.51 2.43
C TYR A 38 4.37 -3.87 2.52
N LEU A 39 4.97 -3.99 3.70
CA LEU A 39 6.28 -3.42 4.01
C LEU A 39 7.25 -4.53 4.37
N HIS A 40 8.53 -4.27 4.15
CA HIS A 40 9.60 -5.11 4.67
C HIS A 40 9.91 -4.79 6.13
N GLU A 41 10.48 -5.76 6.85
CA GLU A 41 11.03 -5.54 8.19
C GLU A 41 12.06 -4.40 8.15
N GLY A 42 11.98 -3.48 9.11
CA GLY A 42 12.82 -2.29 9.22
C GLY A 42 12.18 -1.00 8.68
N GLN A 43 11.08 -1.09 7.94
CA GLN A 43 10.34 0.08 7.43
C GLN A 43 9.21 0.56 8.38
N GLU A 44 9.11 -0.01 9.59
CA GLU A 44 8.06 0.29 10.57
C GLU A 44 8.01 1.77 10.94
N THR A 45 9.18 2.39 11.12
CA THR A 45 9.28 3.76 11.65
C THR A 45 8.68 4.76 10.67
N ILE A 46 8.95 4.59 9.36
CA ILE A 46 8.50 5.49 8.30
C ILE A 46 6.97 5.60 8.30
N ILE A 47 6.27 4.47 8.28
CA ILE A 47 4.80 4.49 8.23
C ILE A 47 4.18 4.91 9.57
N ARG A 48 4.83 4.67 10.72
CA ARG A 48 4.34 5.22 11.99
C ARG A 48 4.38 6.74 12.02
N GLU A 49 5.43 7.35 11.49
CA GLU A 49 5.57 8.81 11.42
C GLU A 49 4.58 9.45 10.44
N ASP A 50 4.26 8.74 9.36
CA ASP A 50 3.35 9.21 8.32
C ASP A 50 1.90 8.74 8.47
N TRP A 51 1.58 8.05 9.56
CA TRP A 51 0.23 7.59 9.81
C TRP A 51 -0.76 8.76 9.87
N GLY A 52 -1.88 8.62 9.15
CA GLY A 52 -2.91 9.65 9.04
C GLY A 52 -2.55 10.78 8.07
N ARG A 53 -1.34 10.77 7.48
CA ARG A 53 -0.90 11.73 6.48
C ARG A 53 -1.16 11.23 5.06
N ARG A 54 -0.97 12.15 4.11
CA ARG A 54 -0.91 11.85 2.69
C ARG A 54 0.44 11.21 2.36
N ALA A 55 0.43 10.18 1.54
CA ALA A 55 1.62 9.53 1.06
C ALA A 55 1.43 9.11 -0.40
N VAL A 56 2.54 9.15 -1.14
CA VAL A 56 2.64 8.51 -2.46
C VAL A 56 3.37 7.20 -2.24
N VAL A 57 2.77 6.11 -2.70
CA VAL A 57 3.34 4.78 -2.56
C VAL A 57 3.60 4.22 -3.95
N GLU A 58 4.86 3.92 -4.24
CA GLU A 58 5.27 3.27 -5.47
C GLU A 58 5.43 1.77 -5.26
N GLY A 59 4.91 0.98 -6.21
CA GLY A 59 5.02 -0.46 -6.12
C GLY A 59 4.46 -1.24 -7.29
N VAL A 60 4.65 -2.55 -7.21
CA VAL A 60 4.01 -3.51 -8.11
C VAL A 60 2.55 -3.69 -7.70
N VAL A 61 1.64 -3.20 -8.55
CA VAL A 61 0.20 -3.43 -8.38
C VAL A 61 -0.17 -4.77 -9.01
N THR A 62 -0.58 -5.70 -8.16
CA THR A 62 -1.29 -6.92 -8.57
C THR A 62 -2.77 -6.75 -8.25
N ARG A 63 -3.63 -7.52 -8.92
CA ARG A 63 -5.06 -7.56 -8.58
C ARG A 63 -5.35 -8.91 -7.96
N ASP A 64 -6.00 -8.88 -6.81
CA ASP A 64 -6.56 -10.07 -6.20
C ASP A 64 -7.56 -10.73 -7.16
N ALA A 65 -7.35 -12.00 -7.45
CA ALA A 65 -8.12 -12.72 -8.48
C ALA A 65 -9.59 -12.97 -8.06
N GLU A 66 -9.88 -12.91 -6.76
CA GLU A 66 -11.18 -13.25 -6.20
C GLU A 66 -12.04 -12.00 -5.95
N SER A 67 -11.44 -10.93 -5.41
CA SER A 67 -12.13 -9.68 -5.08
C SER A 67 -11.93 -8.55 -6.09
N GLY A 68 -10.99 -8.70 -7.04
CA GLY A 68 -10.61 -7.67 -8.01
C GLY A 68 -9.91 -6.44 -7.39
N ARG A 69 -9.62 -6.48 -6.09
CA ARG A 69 -9.00 -5.38 -5.35
C ARG A 69 -7.51 -5.28 -5.70
N PRO A 70 -6.98 -4.04 -5.84
CA PRO A 70 -5.55 -3.85 -6.02
C PRO A 70 -4.78 -4.23 -4.74
N LEU A 71 -3.69 -4.96 -4.93
CA LEU A 71 -2.70 -5.35 -3.94
C LEU A 71 -1.35 -4.78 -4.36
N LEU A 72 -0.65 -4.09 -3.46
CA LEU A 72 0.68 -3.54 -3.76
C LEU A 72 1.74 -4.34 -3.01
N SER A 73 2.64 -5.02 -3.73
CA SER A 73 3.56 -5.99 -3.12
C SER A 73 4.92 -5.43 -2.68
N GLU A 74 5.28 -4.21 -3.12
CA GLU A 74 6.54 -3.56 -2.74
C GLU A 74 6.26 -2.07 -2.57
N THR A 75 6.60 -1.49 -1.43
CA THR A 75 6.31 -0.08 -1.10
C THR A 75 7.65 0.64 -0.97
N PHE A 76 7.98 1.51 -1.93
CA PHE A 76 9.09 2.43 -1.79
C PHE A 76 8.57 3.77 -1.26
N PRO A 77 9.09 4.28 -0.13
CA PRO A 77 8.82 5.65 0.29
C PRO A 77 9.57 6.59 -0.68
N VAL A 78 8.84 7.51 -1.31
CA VAL A 78 9.39 8.59 -2.15
C VAL A 78 9.48 9.87 -1.34
#